data_AF-A0A9Q0P0Q9-F1
#
_entry.id   AF-A0A9Q0P0Q9-F1
#
_cell.length_a   1.000
_cell.length_b   1.000
_cell.length_c   1.000
_cell.angle_alpha   90.00
_cell.angle_beta   90.00
_cell.angle_gamma   90.00
#
_symmetry.space_group_name_H-M   'P 1'
#
loop_
_entity.id
_entity.type
_entity.pdbx_description
1 polymer ?
#
loop_
_entity_poly.entity_id
_entity_poly.type
_entity_poly.pdbx_seq_one_letter_code
_entity_poly.pdbx_strand_id
1 'polypeptide(L)'
;MSFLLITELAKDEGRELQTSDNHDEVQVIDDKIQKWSKGKEGNIRSLLSTLQYVLWSGSGWNPVPLVDIIERNAVKRTYQKALLCLHPDKLQQKGATSHQKYTAEKVFDILQESWTHFNTLGEA
;
A
#
# COMPACT_ATOMS: atom_id res chain seq x y z
N MET A 1 44.38 -35.12 21.54
CA MET A 1 43.68 -34.44 20.42
C MET A 1 42.20 -34.84 20.42
N SER A 2 41.36 -34.16 21.19
CA SER A 2 39.89 -34.16 20.99
C SER A 2 39.29 -33.10 21.92
N PHE A 3 39.33 -31.84 21.47
CA PHE A 3 38.69 -30.69 22.11
C PHE A 3 37.96 -29.85 21.04
N LEU A 4 37.51 -30.50 19.96
CA LEU A 4 36.88 -29.87 18.79
C LEU A 4 35.64 -30.66 18.34
N LEU A 5 34.73 -30.96 19.27
CA LEU A 5 33.41 -31.50 18.90
C LEU A 5 32.28 -30.92 19.76
N ILE A 6 32.45 -29.68 20.25
CA ILE A 6 31.39 -28.97 20.99
C ILE A 6 31.35 -27.51 20.53
N THR A 7 31.24 -27.28 19.22
CA THR A 7 30.90 -25.95 18.69
C THR A 7 30.05 -26.00 17.42
N GLU A 8 29.43 -27.14 17.12
CA GLU A 8 28.67 -27.34 15.88
C GLU A 8 27.20 -27.71 16.11
N LEU A 9 26.61 -27.30 17.25
CA LEU A 9 25.17 -27.47 17.54
C LEU A 9 24.50 -26.21 18.10
N ALA A 10 25.08 -25.02 17.92
CA ALA A 10 24.51 -23.77 18.45
C ALA A 10 24.40 -22.68 17.36
N LYS A 11 23.98 -23.05 16.13
CA LYS A 11 23.90 -22.08 15.03
C LYS A 11 22.75 -22.29 14.06
N ASP A 12 21.64 -22.86 14.51
CA ASP A 12 20.43 -22.99 13.67
C ASP A 12 19.12 -22.49 14.30
N GLU A 13 19.02 -22.32 15.63
CA GLU A 13 17.77 -21.87 16.28
C GLU A 13 17.52 -20.33 16.21
N GLY A 14 18.24 -19.60 15.36
CA GLY A 14 18.22 -18.13 15.33
C GLY A 14 17.52 -17.47 14.14
N ARG A 15 17.06 -18.23 13.13
CA ARG A 15 16.51 -17.64 11.88
C ARG A 15 15.01 -17.79 11.68
N GLU A 16 14.31 -18.66 12.41
CA GLU A 16 12.87 -18.88 12.18
C GLU A 16 11.96 -17.88 12.89
N LEU A 17 12.43 -17.17 13.93
CA LEU A 17 11.59 -16.27 14.72
C LEU A 17 11.31 -14.91 14.05
N GLN A 18 12.17 -14.42 13.15
CA GLN A 18 11.99 -13.10 12.51
C GLN A 18 11.14 -13.15 11.23
N THR A 19 11.08 -14.31 10.58
CA THR A 19 10.36 -14.48 9.31
C THR A 19 8.85 -14.63 9.53
N SER A 20 8.43 -15.27 10.62
CA SER A 20 7.00 -15.44 10.95
C SER A 20 6.34 -14.11 11.28
N ASP A 21 6.97 -13.28 12.12
CA ASP A 21 6.42 -11.99 12.55
C ASP A 21 6.23 -11.01 11.37
N ASN A 22 7.21 -10.94 10.46
CA ASN A 22 7.08 -10.15 9.24
C ASN A 22 6.02 -10.70 8.27
N HIS A 23 5.86 -12.03 8.19
CA HIS A 23 4.86 -12.63 7.33
C HIS A 23 3.44 -12.32 7.82
N ASP A 24 3.23 -12.42 9.13
CA ASP A 24 1.96 -12.12 9.77
C ASP A 24 1.59 -10.63 9.60
N GLU A 25 2.57 -9.72 9.74
CA GLU A 25 2.34 -8.28 9.53
C GLU A 25 2.01 -7.93 8.07
N VAL A 26 2.68 -8.55 7.10
CA VAL A 26 2.37 -8.37 5.67
C VAL A 26 0.97 -8.89 5.35
N GLN A 27 0.59 -10.04 5.90
CA GLN A 27 -0.76 -10.60 5.71
C GLN A 27 -1.84 -9.65 6.27
N VAL A 28 -1.61 -9.04 7.43
CA VAL A 28 -2.53 -8.05 8.01
C VAL A 28 -2.68 -6.83 7.09
N ILE A 29 -1.60 -6.39 6.45
CA ILE A 29 -1.65 -5.28 5.49
C ILE A 29 -2.44 -5.70 4.25
N ASP A 30 -2.18 -6.88 3.70
CA ASP A 30 -2.89 -7.41 2.53
C ASP A 30 -4.39 -7.53 2.81
N ASP A 31 -4.77 -8.10 3.95
CA ASP A 31 -6.17 -8.21 4.37
C ASP A 31 -6.84 -6.84 4.50
N LYS A 32 -6.11 -5.85 5.06
CA LYS A 32 -6.59 -4.47 5.17
C LYS A 32 -6.83 -3.86 3.80
N ILE A 33 -5.89 -4.03 2.86
CA ILE A 33 -5.98 -3.50 1.50
C ILE A 33 -7.12 -4.18 0.75
N GLN A 34 -7.23 -5.50 0.84
CA GLN A 34 -8.30 -6.27 0.20
C GLN A 34 -9.67 -5.87 0.75
N LYS A 35 -9.81 -5.76 2.08
CA LYS A 35 -11.06 -5.29 2.70
C LYS A 35 -11.39 -3.86 2.27
N TRP A 36 -10.36 -3.02 2.12
CA TRP A 36 -10.56 -1.67 1.62
C TRP A 36 -10.95 -1.65 0.15
N SER A 37 -10.36 -2.44 -0.74
CA SER A 37 -10.66 -2.37 -2.18
C SER A 37 -11.96 -3.08 -2.55
N LYS A 38 -12.37 -4.09 -1.77
CA LYS A 38 -13.54 -4.94 -2.03
C LYS A 38 -14.81 -4.16 -2.34
N GLY A 39 -15.39 -4.44 -3.51
CA GLY A 39 -16.61 -3.80 -4.02
C GLY A 39 -16.39 -2.40 -4.61
N LYS A 40 -15.14 -1.93 -4.72
CA LYS A 40 -14.76 -0.63 -5.28
C LYS A 40 -13.71 -0.78 -6.40
N GLU A 41 -13.29 -2.00 -6.71
CA GLU A 41 -12.33 -2.30 -7.77
C GLU A 41 -12.82 -1.72 -9.11
N GLY A 42 -11.92 -1.07 -9.85
CA GLY A 42 -12.26 -0.40 -11.10
C GLY A 42 -12.99 0.94 -10.94
N ASN A 43 -13.47 1.31 -9.74
CA ASN A 43 -14.12 2.59 -9.49
C ASN A 43 -13.16 3.58 -8.80
N ILE A 44 -12.47 4.38 -9.62
CA ILE A 44 -11.49 5.35 -9.15
C ILE A 44 -12.07 6.37 -8.15
N ARG A 45 -13.34 6.76 -8.28
CA ARG A 45 -13.96 7.74 -7.37
C ARG A 45 -14.16 7.15 -5.98
N SER A 46 -14.68 5.93 -5.91
CA SER A 46 -14.87 5.22 -4.65
C SER A 46 -13.55 4.96 -3.93
N LEU A 47 -12.50 4.59 -4.67
CA LEU A 47 -11.17 4.36 -4.09
C LEU A 47 -10.57 5.66 -3.55
N LEU A 48 -10.54 6.74 -4.35
CA LEU A 48 -9.98 8.02 -3.93
C LEU A 48 -10.69 8.61 -2.71
N SER A 49 -12.02 8.58 -2.67
CA SER A 49 -12.79 9.13 -1.54
C SER A 49 -12.62 8.38 -0.21
N THR A 50 -12.07 7.17 -0.27
CA THR A 50 -11.92 6.27 0.90
C THR A 50 -10.46 5.91 1.18
N LEU A 51 -9.49 6.57 0.54
CA LEU A 51 -8.07 6.25 0.63
C LEU A 51 -7.51 6.44 2.05
N GLN A 52 -8.09 7.33 2.85
CA GLN A 52 -7.73 7.56 4.26
C GLN A 52 -7.87 6.32 5.15
N TYR A 53 -8.67 5.33 4.77
CA TYR A 53 -8.88 4.12 5.58
C TYR A 53 -7.78 3.06 5.38
N VAL A 54 -7.04 3.14 4.28
CA VAL A 54 -5.94 2.20 4.00
C VAL A 54 -4.58 2.81 4.34
N LEU A 55 -4.41 4.12 4.16
CA LEU A 55 -3.17 4.81 4.47
C LEU A 55 -2.93 5.00 5.97
N TRP A 56 -1.68 5.29 6.32
CA TRP A 56 -1.24 5.57 7.68
C TRP A 56 -1.30 7.07 8.02
N SER A 57 -1.28 7.36 9.32
CA SER A 57 -1.19 8.74 9.82
C SER A 57 0.10 9.40 9.34
N GLY A 58 0.02 10.63 8.84
CA GLY A 58 1.20 11.35 8.32
C GLY A 58 1.61 10.97 6.88
N SER A 59 0.84 10.12 6.19
CA SER A 59 1.03 9.86 4.75
C SER A 59 1.00 11.14 3.90
N GLY A 60 0.32 12.19 4.38
CA GLY A 60 0.11 13.45 3.66
C GLY A 60 -1.14 13.42 2.79
N TRP A 61 -1.97 12.38 2.93
CA TRP A 61 -3.28 12.31 2.31
C TRP A 61 -4.31 13.11 3.10
N ASN A 62 -5.11 13.88 2.39
CA ASN A 62 -6.28 14.57 2.94
C ASN A 62 -7.54 13.89 2.40
N PRO A 63 -8.49 13.48 3.26
CA PRO A 63 -9.75 12.89 2.81
C PRO A 63 -10.48 13.81 1.84
N VAL A 64 -10.98 13.24 0.74
CA VAL A 64 -11.74 13.98 -0.28
C VAL A 64 -13.13 13.36 -0.37
N PRO A 65 -14.21 14.12 -0.11
CA PRO A 65 -15.55 13.56 -0.18
C PRO A 65 -15.94 13.27 -1.63
N LEU A 66 -16.82 12.28 -1.83
CA LEU A 66 -17.23 11.84 -3.17
C LEU A 66 -17.83 12.97 -4.01
N VAL A 67 -18.54 13.90 -3.35
CA VAL A 67 -19.17 15.08 -3.98
C VAL A 67 -18.15 16.00 -4.67
N ASP A 68 -16.92 16.05 -4.17
CA ASP A 68 -15.85 16.89 -4.72
C ASP A 68 -15.12 16.22 -5.89
N ILE A 69 -15.40 14.95 -6.18
CA ILE A 69 -14.74 14.15 -7.23
C ILE A 69 -15.74 13.53 -8.22
N ILE A 70 -16.83 14.23 -8.50
CA ILE A 70 -17.81 13.84 -9.52
C ILE A 70 -17.23 14.07 -10.92
N GLU A 71 -16.71 15.28 -11.16
CA GLU A 71 -16.20 15.71 -12.47
C GLU A 71 -14.87 15.05 -12.85
N ARG A 72 -14.68 14.75 -14.15
CA ARG A 72 -13.44 14.14 -14.67
C ARG A 72 -12.18 14.91 -14.26
N ASN A 73 -12.21 16.23 -14.32
CA ASN A 73 -11.08 17.09 -13.92
C ASN A 73 -10.78 17.01 -12.42
N ALA A 74 -11.80 16.85 -11.59
CA ALA A 74 -11.63 16.69 -10.15
C ALA A 74 -11.06 15.30 -9.81
N VAL A 75 -11.54 14.25 -10.50
CA VAL A 75 -10.97 12.90 -10.40
C VAL A 75 -9.49 12.91 -10.77
N LYS A 76 -9.14 13.49 -11.93
CA LYS A 76 -7.75 13.57 -12.41
C LYS A 76 -6.83 14.27 -11.40
N ARG A 77 -7.24 15.43 -10.88
CA ARG A 77 -6.45 16.19 -9.90
C ARG A 77 -6.27 15.43 -8.60
N THR A 78 -7.31 14.75 -8.13
CA THR A 78 -7.26 13.96 -6.89
C THR A 78 -6.42 12.69 -7.05
N TYR A 79 -6.53 12.03 -8.20
CA TYR A 79 -5.67 10.91 -8.56
C TYR A 79 -4.19 11.31 -8.59
N GLN A 80 -3.85 12.44 -9.23
CA GLN A 80 -2.47 12.95 -9.23
C GLN A 80 -1.94 13.23 -7.82
N LYS A 81 -2.77 13.78 -6.92
CA LYS A 81 -2.40 13.96 -5.50
C LYS A 81 -2.14 12.61 -4.82
N ALA A 82 -2.94 11.58 -5.11
CA ALA A 82 -2.75 10.25 -4.56
C ALA A 82 -1.42 9.65 -5.03
N LEU A 83 -1.09 9.76 -6.33
CA LEU A 83 0.19 9.28 -6.86
C LEU A 83 1.39 9.96 -6.19
N LEU A 84 1.33 11.28 -5.97
CA LEU A 84 2.39 11.99 -5.25
C LEU A 84 2.54 11.52 -3.80
N CYS A 85 1.43 11.16 -3.14
CA CYS A 85 1.44 10.63 -1.79
C CYS A 85 2.08 9.23 -1.71
N LEU A 86 1.86 8.41 -2.73
CA LEU A 86 2.27 7.00 -2.78
C LEU A 86 3.59 6.77 -3.51
N HIS A 87 4.14 7.81 -4.15
CA HIS A 87 5.36 7.67 -4.95
C HIS A 87 6.57 7.30 -4.07
N PRO A 88 7.41 6.33 -4.47
CA PRO A 88 8.52 5.84 -3.67
C PRO A 88 9.50 6.94 -3.25
N ASP A 89 9.79 7.91 -4.13
CA ASP A 89 10.63 9.08 -3.79
C ASP A 89 10.07 9.89 -2.60
N LYS A 90 8.75 10.13 -2.58
CA LYS A 90 8.11 10.88 -1.50
C LYS A 90 8.04 10.08 -0.20
N LEU A 91 7.86 8.77 -0.30
CA LEU A 91 7.93 7.87 0.85
C LEU A 91 9.35 7.83 1.44
N GLN A 92 10.38 7.81 0.59
CA GLN A 92 11.77 7.83 1.02
C GLN A 92 12.11 9.15 1.72
N GLN A 93 11.70 10.29 1.16
CA GLN A 93 11.91 11.62 1.79
C GLN A 93 11.26 11.74 3.18
N LYS A 94 10.15 11.03 3.41
CA LYS A 94 9.42 11.02 4.69
C LYS A 94 9.90 9.95 5.68
N GLY A 95 10.89 9.15 5.31
CA GLY A 95 11.38 8.04 6.16
C GLY A 95 10.35 6.92 6.34
N ALA A 96 9.57 6.61 5.30
CA ALA A 96 8.53 5.59 5.38
C ALA A 96 9.11 4.20 5.71
N THR A 97 8.40 3.46 6.57
CA THR A 97 8.78 2.09 6.96
C THR A 97 8.59 1.10 5.81
N SER A 98 9.15 -0.11 5.93
CA SER A 98 8.97 -1.17 4.92
C SER A 98 7.49 -1.45 4.66
N HIS A 99 6.69 -1.57 5.72
CA HIS A 99 5.24 -1.82 5.64
C HIS A 99 4.47 -0.69 4.95
N GLN A 100 4.87 0.56 5.17
CA GLN A 100 4.26 1.72 4.52
C GLN A 100 4.58 1.76 3.02
N LYS A 101 5.82 1.40 2.64
CA LYS A 101 6.21 1.26 1.23
C LYS A 101 5.41 0.15 0.54
N TYR A 102 5.30 -1.01 1.19
CA TYR A 102 4.50 -2.12 0.68
C TYR A 102 3.02 -1.75 0.53
N THR A 103 2.42 -1.12 1.54
CA THR A 103 1.05 -0.62 1.47
C THR A 103 0.87 0.34 0.30
N ALA A 104 1.80 1.28 0.12
CA ALA A 104 1.71 2.26 -0.94
C ALA A 104 1.81 1.65 -2.33
N GLU A 105 2.71 0.68 -2.53
CA GLU A 105 2.86 -0.06 -3.78
C GLU A 105 1.55 -0.76 -4.16
N LYS A 106 0.99 -1.57 -3.26
CA LYS A 106 -0.27 -2.29 -3.52
C LYS A 106 -1.44 -1.36 -3.79
N VAL A 107 -1.55 -0.26 -3.04
CA VAL A 107 -2.61 0.73 -3.24
C VAL A 107 -2.40 1.48 -4.57
N PHE A 108 -1.16 1.76 -4.94
CA PHE A 108 -0.81 2.40 -6.21
C PHE A 108 -1.27 1.56 -7.41
N ASP A 109 -1.00 0.26 -7.40
CA ASP A 109 -1.42 -0.67 -8.45
C ASP A 109 -2.95 -0.66 -8.66
N ILE A 110 -3.71 -0.76 -7.56
CA ILE A 110 -5.19 -0.75 -7.59
C ILE A 110 -5.71 0.58 -8.17
N LEU A 111 -5.09 1.70 -7.80
CA LEU A 111 -5.46 3.00 -8.31
C LEU A 111 -5.12 3.15 -9.80
N GLN A 112 -3.99 2.62 -10.26
CA GLN A 112 -3.60 2.63 -11.68
C GLN A 112 -4.57 1.83 -12.56
N GLU A 113 -4.96 0.64 -12.11
CA GLU A 113 -5.94 -0.19 -12.81
C GLU A 113 -7.28 0.56 -12.95
N SER A 114 -7.77 1.10 -11.83
CA SER A 114 -9.04 1.84 -11.80
C SER A 114 -9.00 3.14 -12.61
N TRP A 115 -7.85 3.83 -12.63
CA TRP A 115 -7.63 5.00 -13.47
C TRP A 115 -7.62 4.63 -14.96
N THR A 116 -7.02 3.50 -15.32
CA THR A 116 -7.04 2.99 -16.69
C THR A 116 -8.48 2.74 -17.14
N HIS A 117 -9.26 2.03 -16.32
CA HIS A 117 -10.69 1.79 -16.59
C HIS A 117 -11.49 3.09 -16.74
N PHE A 118 -11.21 4.09 -15.90
CA PHE A 118 -11.89 5.39 -15.95
C PHE A 118 -11.58 6.19 -17.22
N ASN A 119 -10.40 6.04 -17.81
CA ASN A 119 -10.07 6.69 -19.07
C ASN A 119 -10.61 5.91 -20.27
N THR A 120 -10.50 4.57 -20.28
CA THR A 120 -10.98 3.76 -21.41
C THR A 120 -12.50 3.79 -21.56
N LEU A 121 -13.25 3.72 -20.46
CA LEU A 121 -14.72 3.86 -20.47
C LEU A 121 -15.18 5.32 -20.65
N GLY A 122 -14.25 6.26 -20.55
CA GLY A 122 -14.50 7.69 -20.59
C GLY A 122 -14.38 8.34 -21.97
N GLU A 123 -13.83 7.60 -22.93
CA GLU A 123 -13.57 8.01 -24.31
C GLU A 123 -14.58 7.43 -25.32
N ALA A 124 -15.46 6.53 -24.87
CA ALA A 124 -16.60 6.00 -25.63
C ALA A 124 -17.85 6.85 -25.43
#